data_AF-A0A2V2N0S4-F1
#
_entry.id   AF-A0A2V2N0S4-F1
#
_cell.length_a   1.000
_cell.length_b   1.000
_cell.length_c   1.000
_cell.angle_alpha   90.00
_cell.angle_beta   90.00
_cell.angle_gamma   90.00
#
_symmetry.space_group_name_H-M   'P 1'
#
loop_
_entity.id
_entity.type
_entity.pdbx_description
1 polymer ?
#
loop_
_entity_poly.entity_id
_entity_poly.type
_entity_poly.pdbx_seq_one_letter_code
_entity_poly.pdbx_strand_id
1 'polypeptide(L)'
;MLRVSANIVGVRMRFSIAALIAVVALVALTGFASADRLPNATPENQVFSIDTVIDVTGAVDDKTTMSWVIANPSSIPTGILKAGQSIADVTFRDSILTNGGKLAENKNFDFNSKNQANGLYNIEQQKVLTYASTEGAHLVGEEEYTLSVAGNYGSGDSNIRCVFSQADNSNLPAFCNIVSAKSSLVNVNSAQISTKGQIRGVAETADVPAALNYQIAVTPDANSGSGFAEGTVKTVFAGSIMEARDGGDSNYALNGANGGASATWNKTSATNTWKDTTEVTGGIKTLQKAFTYQSGFRV
;
A
#
# COMPACT_ATOMS: atom_id res chain seq x y z
N MET A 1 -37.98 -37.31 -39.05
CA MET A 1 -36.87 -36.39 -38.74
C MET A 1 -37.29 -35.43 -37.61
N LEU A 2 -37.31 -35.86 -36.33
CA LEU A 2 -37.57 -34.98 -35.15
C LEU A 2 -37.64 -35.78 -33.83
N ARG A 3 -36.63 -36.60 -33.46
CA ARG A 3 -36.60 -37.24 -32.12
C ARG A 3 -35.20 -37.48 -31.52
N VAL A 4 -34.16 -36.79 -32.01
CA VAL A 4 -32.79 -36.89 -31.46
C VAL A 4 -32.34 -35.61 -30.73
N SER A 5 -33.09 -34.50 -30.84
CA SER A 5 -32.65 -33.18 -30.34
C SER A 5 -32.97 -32.88 -28.86
N ALA A 6 -33.82 -33.65 -28.17
CA ALA A 6 -34.27 -33.31 -26.82
C ALA A 6 -33.34 -33.82 -25.70
N ASN A 7 -32.71 -35.00 -25.86
CA ASN A 7 -31.88 -35.61 -24.83
C ASN A 7 -30.49 -34.95 -24.70
N ILE A 8 -29.95 -34.36 -25.77
CA ILE A 8 -28.64 -33.69 -25.74
C ILE A 8 -28.72 -32.34 -25.01
N VAL A 9 -29.87 -31.65 -25.11
CA VAL A 9 -30.11 -30.36 -24.43
C VAL A 9 -30.26 -30.56 -22.92
N GLY A 10 -31.00 -31.60 -22.48
CA GLY A 10 -31.18 -31.91 -21.06
C GLY A 10 -29.88 -32.32 -20.34
N VAL A 11 -28.98 -33.02 -21.03
CA VAL A 11 -27.67 -33.40 -20.48
C VAL A 11 -26.73 -32.19 -20.41
N ARG A 12 -26.66 -31.35 -21.46
CA ARG A 12 -25.86 -30.12 -21.44
C ARG A 12 -26.29 -29.15 -20.34
N MET A 13 -27.60 -28.98 -20.12
CA MET A 13 -28.13 -28.08 -19.08
C MET A 13 -27.76 -28.55 -17.66
N ARG A 14 -27.75 -29.87 -17.40
CA ARG A 14 -27.36 -30.44 -16.09
C ARG A 14 -25.86 -30.30 -15.82
N PHE A 15 -25.00 -30.47 -16.82
CA PHE A 15 -23.56 -30.21 -16.69
C PHE A 15 -23.25 -28.72 -16.50
N SER A 16 -23.97 -27.83 -17.19
CA SER A 16 -23.83 -26.38 -16.99
C SER A 16 -24.26 -25.93 -15.60
N ILE A 17 -25.35 -26.49 -15.06
CA ILE A 17 -25.79 -26.21 -13.68
C ILE A 17 -24.80 -26.78 -12.66
N ALA A 18 -24.29 -28.00 -12.86
CA ALA A 18 -23.29 -28.58 -11.97
C ALA A 18 -21.96 -27.81 -11.98
N ALA A 19 -21.52 -27.33 -13.14
CA ALA A 19 -20.34 -26.49 -13.28
C ALA A 19 -20.55 -25.10 -12.62
N LEU A 20 -21.72 -24.50 -12.77
CA LEU A 20 -22.07 -23.25 -12.09
C LEU A 20 -22.10 -23.44 -10.57
N ILE A 21 -22.71 -24.52 -10.07
CA ILE A 21 -22.71 -24.87 -8.65
C ILE A 21 -21.28 -25.13 -8.15
N ALA A 22 -20.44 -25.81 -8.92
CA ALA A 22 -19.05 -26.06 -8.55
C ALA A 22 -18.23 -24.76 -8.50
N VAL A 23 -18.46 -23.81 -9.41
CA VAL A 23 -17.80 -22.49 -9.42
C VAL A 23 -18.30 -21.64 -8.25
N VAL A 24 -19.60 -21.60 -8.00
CA VAL A 24 -20.18 -20.92 -6.83
C VAL A 24 -19.70 -21.55 -5.53
N ALA A 25 -19.59 -22.88 -5.47
CA ALA A 25 -19.04 -23.59 -4.32
C ALA A 25 -17.54 -23.32 -4.16
N LEU A 26 -16.76 -23.23 -5.25
CA LEU A 26 -15.34 -22.86 -5.16
C LEU A 26 -15.17 -21.43 -4.65
N VAL A 27 -15.99 -20.49 -5.13
CA VAL A 27 -15.99 -19.09 -4.66
C VAL A 27 -16.50 -18.98 -3.22
N ALA A 28 -17.42 -19.85 -2.80
CA ALA A 28 -17.88 -19.93 -1.41
C ALA A 28 -16.87 -20.63 -0.47
N LEU A 29 -15.99 -21.48 -1.01
CA LEU A 29 -14.93 -22.19 -0.25
C LEU A 29 -13.62 -21.39 -0.18
N THR A 30 -13.42 -20.39 -1.04
CA THR A 30 -12.40 -19.37 -0.82
C THR A 30 -12.91 -18.43 0.26
N GLY A 31 -12.54 -18.70 1.52
CA GLY A 31 -12.86 -17.87 2.67
C GLY A 31 -12.56 -16.39 2.39
N PHE A 32 -13.40 -15.52 2.93
CA PHE A 32 -13.27 -14.08 2.75
C PHE A 32 -11.96 -13.63 3.43
N ALA A 33 -11.17 -12.76 2.84
CA ALA A 33 -10.02 -12.18 3.54
C ALA A 33 -10.52 -10.93 4.29
N SER A 34 -10.46 -10.90 5.62
CA SER A 34 -10.65 -9.67 6.38
C SER A 34 -9.30 -8.98 6.43
N ALA A 35 -9.15 -7.75 5.99
CA ALA A 35 -7.89 -7.05 6.12
C ALA A 35 -7.63 -6.41 7.51
N ASP A 36 -6.46 -5.78 7.69
CA ASP A 36 -6.20 -4.94 8.88
C ASP A 36 -7.33 -3.93 9.03
N ARG A 37 -7.84 -3.76 10.25
CA ARG A 37 -8.89 -2.78 10.49
C ARG A 37 -8.30 -1.36 10.45
N LEU A 38 -8.40 -0.72 9.29
CA LEU A 38 -8.00 0.66 9.12
C LEU A 38 -8.91 1.59 9.94
N PRO A 39 -8.41 2.74 10.41
CA PRO A 39 -9.29 3.79 10.93
C PRO A 39 -10.26 4.26 9.83
N ASN A 40 -11.47 4.63 10.24
CA ASN A 40 -12.45 5.20 9.32
C ASN A 40 -12.29 6.72 9.18
N ALA A 41 -12.81 7.25 8.08
CA ALA A 41 -12.79 8.68 7.79
C ALA A 41 -13.62 9.47 8.81
N THR A 42 -13.16 10.69 9.08
CA THR A 42 -13.90 11.65 9.90
C THR A 42 -15.10 12.22 9.14
N PRO A 43 -16.10 12.83 9.83
CA PRO A 43 -17.22 13.50 9.16
C PRO A 43 -16.77 14.59 8.18
N GLU A 44 -15.69 15.30 8.51
CA GLU A 44 -15.01 16.18 7.57
C GLU A 44 -14.10 15.35 6.66
N ASN A 45 -14.22 15.58 5.34
CA ASN A 45 -13.38 14.95 4.34
C ASN A 45 -12.62 16.02 3.56
N GLN A 46 -11.31 15.84 3.45
CA GLN A 46 -10.40 16.72 2.75
C GLN A 46 -9.93 16.04 1.47
N VAL A 47 -10.07 16.74 0.36
CA VAL A 47 -9.62 16.30 -0.95
C VAL A 47 -8.92 17.46 -1.61
N PHE A 48 -7.68 17.27 -2.03
CA PHE A 48 -6.93 18.27 -2.78
C PHE A 48 -5.95 17.58 -3.72
N SER A 49 -5.61 18.28 -4.80
CA SER A 49 -4.56 17.89 -5.72
C SER A 49 -3.54 19.01 -5.87
N ILE A 50 -2.30 18.65 -6.18
CA ILE A 50 -1.22 19.57 -6.48
C ILE A 50 -0.60 19.10 -7.79
N ASP A 51 -0.81 19.89 -8.83
CA ASP A 51 -0.20 19.71 -10.14
C ASP A 51 0.99 20.66 -10.28
N THR A 52 2.18 20.10 -10.52
CA THR A 52 3.41 20.83 -10.77
C THR A 52 3.91 20.50 -12.16
N VAL A 53 4.07 21.53 -12.99
CA VAL A 53 4.70 21.43 -14.31
C VAL A 53 5.88 22.40 -14.35
N ILE A 54 7.08 21.86 -14.58
CA ILE A 54 8.31 22.62 -14.70
C ILE A 54 8.92 22.34 -16.07
N ASP A 55 9.24 23.39 -16.81
CA ASP A 55 10.09 23.32 -18.00
C ASP A 55 11.07 24.48 -17.93
N VAL A 56 12.33 24.18 -17.60
CA VAL A 56 13.30 25.21 -17.26
C VAL A 56 14.71 24.80 -17.64
N THR A 57 15.51 25.79 -18.01
CA THR A 57 16.97 25.69 -18.06
C THR A 57 17.55 26.52 -16.93
N GLY A 58 18.12 25.88 -15.91
CA GLY A 58 18.64 26.57 -14.73
C GLY A 58 18.56 25.75 -13.46
N ALA A 59 18.67 26.42 -12.32
CA ALA A 59 18.55 25.78 -11.02
C ALA A 59 17.06 25.59 -10.65
N VAL A 60 16.76 24.48 -10.00
CA VAL A 60 15.41 24.14 -9.50
C VAL A 60 15.57 23.56 -8.11
N ASP A 61 14.72 24.00 -7.19
CA ASP A 61 14.50 23.41 -5.88
C ASP A 61 12.99 23.23 -5.72
N ASP A 62 12.52 21.99 -5.89
CA ASP A 62 11.11 21.64 -5.74
C ASP A 62 10.96 20.60 -4.63
N LYS A 63 9.97 20.83 -3.75
CA LYS A 63 9.74 20.04 -2.54
C LYS A 63 8.25 19.90 -2.28
N THR A 64 7.81 18.68 -2.01
CA THR A 64 6.45 18.39 -1.59
C THR A 64 6.49 17.45 -0.39
N THR A 65 5.78 17.80 0.68
CA THR A 65 5.72 16.98 1.88
C THR A 65 4.29 16.90 2.39
N MET A 66 3.88 15.71 2.79
CA MET A 66 2.61 15.48 3.47
C MET A 66 2.83 14.59 4.69
N SER A 67 2.19 14.97 5.79
CA SER A 67 2.06 14.15 6.98
C SER A 67 0.58 14.11 7.36
N TRP A 68 0.05 12.92 7.55
CA TRP A 68 -1.35 12.72 7.88
C TRP A 68 -1.51 11.58 8.88
N VAL A 69 -2.19 11.89 9.98
CA VAL A 69 -2.47 10.94 11.05
C VAL A 69 -3.98 10.90 11.28
N ILE A 70 -4.52 9.70 11.37
CA ILE A 70 -5.94 9.47 11.62
C ILE A 70 -6.11 8.25 12.53
N ALA A 71 -7.04 8.34 13.48
CA ALA A 71 -7.30 7.29 14.46
C ALA A 71 -8.81 7.06 14.61
N ASN A 72 -9.18 5.85 14.99
CA ASN A 72 -10.54 5.46 15.31
C ASN A 72 -10.56 4.40 16.42
N PRO A 73 -11.52 4.41 17.36
CA PRO A 73 -12.40 5.52 17.70
C PRO A 73 -11.66 6.58 18.53
N SER A 74 -12.22 7.80 18.52
CA SER A 74 -11.81 8.95 19.33
C SER A 74 -10.56 9.69 18.83
N SER A 75 -9.99 10.56 19.68
CA SER A 75 -8.82 11.38 19.37
C SER A 75 -7.57 10.54 19.13
N ILE A 76 -6.59 11.12 18.43
CA ILE A 76 -5.27 10.53 18.20
C ILE A 76 -4.66 10.14 19.57
N PRO A 77 -4.38 8.85 19.80
CA PRO A 77 -3.82 8.36 21.05
C PRO A 77 -2.34 8.77 21.19
N THR A 78 -1.92 9.12 22.40
CA THR A 78 -0.53 9.48 22.74
C THR A 78 0.27 8.34 23.36
N GLY A 79 -0.33 7.14 23.47
CA GLY A 79 0.27 5.97 24.10
C GLY A 79 -0.30 4.67 23.52
N ILE A 80 -0.30 3.60 24.32
CA ILE A 80 -0.80 2.29 23.89
C ILE A 80 -2.26 2.40 23.46
N LEU A 81 -2.57 1.88 22.26
CA LEU A 81 -3.93 1.82 21.73
C LEU A 81 -4.84 1.02 22.67
N LYS A 82 -6.04 1.52 22.97
CA LYS A 82 -7.06 0.76 23.71
C LYS A 82 -7.72 -0.29 22.81
N ALA A 83 -8.43 -1.23 23.42
CA ALA A 83 -9.25 -2.19 22.68
C ALA A 83 -10.19 -1.45 21.71
N GLY A 84 -10.27 -1.93 20.47
CA GLY A 84 -11.04 -1.30 19.41
C GLY A 84 -10.38 -0.09 18.75
N GLN A 85 -9.21 0.39 19.21
CA GLN A 85 -8.52 1.53 18.58
C GLN A 85 -7.54 1.13 17.48
N SER A 86 -7.61 1.80 16.33
CA SER A 86 -6.67 1.75 15.22
C SER A 86 -6.18 3.16 14.87
N ILE A 87 -5.01 3.24 14.28
CA ILE A 87 -4.35 4.46 13.84
C ILE A 87 -3.63 4.18 12.53
N ALA A 88 -3.64 5.17 11.63
CA ALA A 88 -2.80 5.24 10.47
C ALA A 88 -2.00 6.54 10.53
N ASP A 89 -0.69 6.43 10.41
CA ASP A 89 0.27 7.52 10.24
C ASP A 89 0.93 7.35 8.88
N VAL A 90 0.73 8.34 8.02
CA VAL A 90 1.17 8.34 6.65
C VAL A 90 2.06 9.55 6.43
N THR A 91 3.24 9.31 5.88
CA THR A 91 4.17 10.36 5.47
C THR A 91 4.55 10.17 4.01
N PHE A 92 4.50 11.27 3.26
CA PHE A 92 5.02 11.38 1.91
C PHE A 92 6.02 12.53 1.84
N ARG A 93 7.14 12.30 1.19
CA ARG A 93 8.17 13.30 0.91
C ARG A 93 8.65 13.13 -0.51
N ASP A 94 8.75 14.23 -1.21
CA ASP A 94 9.34 14.31 -2.54
C ASP A 94 10.17 15.59 -2.62
N SER A 95 11.35 15.47 -3.19
CA SER A 95 12.23 16.60 -3.42
C SER A 95 13.13 16.36 -4.62
N ILE A 96 13.36 17.43 -5.37
CA ILE A 96 14.39 17.48 -6.39
C ILE A 96 15.18 18.78 -6.25
N LEU A 97 16.46 18.69 -6.58
CA LEU A 97 17.36 19.84 -6.62
C LEU A 97 18.29 19.68 -7.81
N THR A 98 18.40 20.73 -8.61
CA THR A 98 19.45 20.85 -9.62
C THR A 98 20.06 22.24 -9.57
N ASN A 99 21.37 22.31 -9.84
CA ASN A 99 22.12 23.56 -9.92
C ASN A 99 22.22 24.14 -11.35
N GLY A 100 21.58 23.50 -12.32
CA GLY A 100 21.63 23.89 -13.74
C GLY A 100 21.03 22.83 -14.66
N GLY A 101 21.32 22.92 -15.96
CA GLY A 101 20.78 21.97 -16.93
C GLY A 101 19.33 22.24 -17.31
N LYS A 102 18.79 21.38 -18.17
CA LYS A 102 17.40 21.37 -18.60
C LYS A 102 16.61 20.37 -17.78
N LEU A 103 15.55 20.82 -17.13
CA LEU A 103 14.60 19.97 -16.42
C LEU A 103 13.22 20.17 -17.03
N ALA A 104 12.59 19.06 -17.41
CA ALA A 104 11.16 18.99 -17.68
C ALA A 104 10.54 18.03 -16.65
N GLU A 105 9.59 18.50 -15.86
CA GLU A 105 8.88 17.72 -14.84
C GLU A 105 7.38 17.91 -14.98
N ASN A 106 6.65 16.80 -14.85
CA ASN A 106 5.22 16.78 -14.62
C ASN A 106 4.95 15.89 -13.41
N LYS A 107 4.38 16.47 -12.37
CA LYS A 107 4.05 15.82 -11.11
C LYS A 107 2.61 16.13 -10.73
N ASN A 108 1.83 15.09 -10.48
CA ASN A 108 0.52 15.20 -9.85
C ASN A 108 0.56 14.49 -8.50
N PHE A 109 0.11 15.18 -7.45
CA PHE A 109 -0.09 14.66 -6.12
C PHE A 109 -1.57 14.81 -5.74
N ASP A 110 -2.23 13.70 -5.45
CA ASP A 110 -3.63 13.64 -5.04
C ASP A 110 -3.74 13.14 -3.59
N PHE A 111 -4.51 13.86 -2.78
CA PHE A 111 -4.90 13.43 -1.45
C PHE A 111 -6.42 13.35 -1.31
N ASN A 112 -6.90 12.29 -0.67
CA ASN A 112 -8.29 12.05 -0.36
C ASN A 112 -8.44 11.37 1.02
N SER A 113 -8.92 12.10 2.02
CA SER A 113 -9.08 11.59 3.38
C SER A 113 -10.28 10.67 3.57
N LYS A 114 -11.10 10.43 2.53
CA LYS A 114 -12.28 9.57 2.60
C LYS A 114 -11.89 8.10 2.80
N ASN A 115 -12.87 7.31 3.22
CA ASN A 115 -12.80 5.85 3.22
C ASN A 115 -12.53 5.35 1.80
N GLN A 116 -11.45 4.59 1.65
CA GLN A 116 -11.08 4.00 0.38
C GLN A 116 -11.62 2.57 0.30
N ALA A 117 -12.03 2.18 -0.91
CA ALA A 117 -12.31 0.80 -1.24
C ALA A 117 -11.06 0.10 -1.77
N ASN A 118 -11.14 -1.21 -2.01
CA ASN A 118 -10.05 -1.88 -2.68
C ASN A 118 -9.82 -1.30 -4.09
N GLY A 119 -8.56 -1.09 -4.46
CA GLY A 119 -8.13 -0.40 -5.66
C GLY A 119 -8.12 1.13 -5.61
N LEU A 120 -8.64 1.77 -4.55
CA LEU A 120 -8.60 3.22 -4.35
C LEU A 120 -7.58 3.61 -3.27
N TYR A 121 -7.10 4.84 -3.24
CA TYR A 121 -5.99 5.24 -2.37
C TYR A 121 -6.21 6.63 -1.75
N ASN A 122 -5.65 6.83 -0.56
CA ASN A 122 -5.71 8.11 0.15
C ASN A 122 -4.67 9.09 -0.37
N ILE A 123 -3.51 8.58 -0.77
CA ILE A 123 -2.46 9.34 -1.43
C ILE A 123 -2.16 8.64 -2.74
N GLU A 124 -2.16 9.40 -3.83
CA GLU A 124 -1.66 8.95 -5.13
C GLU A 124 -0.74 10.01 -5.69
N GLN A 125 0.42 9.59 -6.18
CA GLN A 125 1.35 10.49 -6.83
C GLN A 125 1.87 9.85 -8.10
N GLN A 126 1.99 10.66 -9.13
CA GLN A 126 2.62 10.31 -10.39
C GLN A 126 3.59 11.42 -10.76
N LYS A 127 4.82 11.04 -11.07
CA LYS A 127 5.84 11.98 -11.53
C LYS A 127 6.54 11.41 -12.74
N VAL A 128 6.74 12.26 -13.73
CA VAL A 128 7.62 12.03 -14.86
C VAL A 128 8.54 13.22 -14.95
N LEU A 129 9.84 12.99 -14.85
CA LEU A 129 10.86 14.01 -15.03
C LEU A 129 11.87 13.57 -16.07
N THR A 130 12.33 14.52 -16.88
CA THR A 130 13.44 14.35 -17.82
C THR A 130 14.47 15.42 -17.50
N TYR A 131 15.70 14.99 -17.27
CA TYR A 131 16.81 15.87 -16.94
C TYR A 131 17.93 15.69 -17.96
N ALA A 132 18.55 16.81 -18.35
CA ALA A 132 19.77 16.85 -19.14
C ALA A 132 20.70 17.94 -18.60
N SER A 133 21.91 17.55 -18.21
CA SER A 133 22.93 18.42 -17.63
C SER A 133 23.45 19.45 -18.65
N THR A 134 23.86 20.60 -18.14
CA THR A 134 24.64 21.62 -18.84
C THR A 134 25.83 21.99 -17.95
N GLU A 135 27.04 22.09 -18.51
CA GLU A 135 28.23 22.63 -17.81
C GLU A 135 28.56 21.99 -16.45
N GLY A 136 28.39 20.66 -16.32
CA GLY A 136 28.70 19.95 -15.07
C GLY A 136 27.61 20.06 -13.99
N ALA A 137 26.42 20.56 -14.35
CA ALA A 137 25.25 20.49 -13.51
C ALA A 137 24.82 19.04 -13.25
N HIS A 138 24.13 18.81 -12.14
CA HIS A 138 23.57 17.51 -11.82
C HIS A 138 22.27 17.65 -11.04
N LEU A 139 21.42 16.64 -11.19
CA LEU A 139 20.19 16.51 -10.42
C LEU A 139 20.41 15.55 -9.25
N VAL A 140 19.90 15.95 -8.09
CA VAL A 140 19.66 15.08 -6.95
C VAL A 140 18.18 15.07 -6.63
N GLY A 141 17.69 13.97 -6.09
CA GLY A 141 16.30 13.86 -5.72
C GLY A 141 16.05 12.74 -4.73
N GLU A 142 14.98 12.86 -3.98
CA GLU A 142 14.55 11.87 -3.02
C GLU A 142 13.03 11.80 -3.01
N GLU A 143 12.50 10.59 -2.99
CA GLU A 143 11.08 10.33 -2.85
C GLU A 143 10.89 9.22 -1.80
N GLU A 144 10.00 9.44 -0.84
CA GLU A 144 9.77 8.53 0.28
C GLU A 144 8.28 8.46 0.63
N TYR A 145 7.81 7.23 0.79
CA TYR A 145 6.47 6.86 1.25
C TYR A 145 6.63 6.05 2.52
N THR A 146 5.89 6.41 3.57
CA THR A 146 5.80 5.64 4.79
C THR A 146 4.35 5.43 5.17
N LEU A 147 3.98 4.18 5.41
CA LEU A 147 2.70 3.74 5.93
C LEU A 147 2.95 3.04 7.26
N SER A 148 2.47 3.63 8.34
CA SER A 148 2.44 3.03 9.67
C SER A 148 0.99 2.83 10.07
N VAL A 149 0.56 1.57 10.20
CA VAL A 149 -0.78 1.22 10.67
C VAL A 149 -0.67 0.34 11.88
N ALA A 150 -1.47 0.65 12.90
CA ALA A 150 -1.53 -0.16 14.10
C ALA A 150 -2.97 -0.23 14.59
N GLY A 151 -3.31 -1.37 15.19
CA GLY A 151 -4.60 -1.59 15.80
C GLY A 151 -4.47 -2.50 17.00
N ASN A 152 -5.20 -2.22 18.07
CA ASN A 152 -5.39 -3.20 19.13
C ASN A 152 -6.45 -4.24 18.71
N TYR A 153 -6.69 -5.26 19.53
CA TYR A 153 -7.79 -6.20 19.27
C TYR A 153 -9.15 -5.49 19.28
N GLY A 154 -10.12 -6.02 18.53
CA GLY A 154 -11.48 -5.47 18.46
C GLY A 154 -12.50 -6.51 17.98
N SER A 155 -13.80 -6.24 18.10
CA SER A 155 -14.85 -7.14 17.58
C SER A 155 -14.91 -7.09 16.05
N GLY A 156 -15.05 -8.23 15.39
CA GLY A 156 -15.26 -8.33 13.94
C GLY A 156 -16.70 -7.97 13.50
N ASP A 157 -17.68 -8.10 14.39
CA ASP A 157 -19.12 -8.04 14.05
C ASP A 157 -19.58 -6.66 13.55
N SER A 158 -18.88 -5.59 13.94
CA SER A 158 -19.15 -4.22 13.47
C SER A 158 -18.24 -3.77 12.34
N ASN A 159 -17.26 -4.60 11.93
CA ASN A 159 -16.18 -4.20 11.02
C ASN A 159 -16.23 -4.94 9.67
N ILE A 160 -16.96 -6.05 9.57
CA ILE A 160 -17.14 -6.82 8.33
C ILE A 160 -18.53 -6.54 7.76
N ARG A 161 -18.62 -6.02 6.52
CA ARG A 161 -19.89 -5.66 5.87
C ARG A 161 -20.63 -6.85 5.23
N CYS A 162 -19.91 -7.93 4.89
CA CYS A 162 -20.49 -9.07 4.19
C CYS A 162 -21.37 -9.90 5.12
N VAL A 163 -22.69 -9.82 4.97
CA VAL A 163 -23.67 -10.60 5.77
C VAL A 163 -23.59 -12.12 5.56
N PHE A 164 -22.82 -12.57 4.58
CA PHE A 164 -22.57 -13.99 4.30
C PHE A 164 -21.21 -14.46 4.81
N SER A 165 -20.40 -13.58 5.43
CA SER A 165 -19.21 -14.05 6.13
C SER A 165 -19.64 -14.88 7.33
N GLN A 166 -19.02 -16.03 7.56
CA GLN A 166 -19.16 -16.78 8.79
C GLN A 166 -18.48 -15.96 9.92
N ALA A 167 -19.17 -14.93 10.40
CA ALA A 167 -18.73 -14.12 11.53
C ALA A 167 -19.01 -14.92 12.81
N ASP A 168 -18.17 -15.90 13.10
CA ASP A 168 -18.20 -16.60 14.38
C ASP A 168 -17.57 -15.70 15.44
N ASN A 169 -18.27 -14.65 15.90
CA ASN A 169 -17.87 -13.80 17.04
C ASN A 169 -16.36 -13.48 17.07
N SER A 170 -15.76 -13.20 15.90
CA SER A 170 -14.31 -13.30 15.76
C SER A 170 -13.68 -11.99 16.20
N ASN A 171 -13.00 -12.00 17.34
CA ASN A 171 -12.12 -10.91 17.71
C ASN A 171 -11.03 -10.77 16.64
N LEU A 172 -10.92 -9.57 16.05
CA LEU A 172 -9.80 -9.20 15.20
C LEU A 172 -8.57 -9.00 16.10
N PRO A 173 -7.42 -9.63 15.80
CA PRO A 173 -6.22 -9.49 16.60
C PRO A 173 -5.59 -8.10 16.48
N ALA A 174 -4.72 -7.77 17.43
CA ALA A 174 -3.86 -6.60 17.31
C ALA A 174 -2.82 -6.76 16.19
N PHE A 175 -2.42 -5.65 15.58
CA PHE A 175 -1.38 -5.58 14.56
C PHE A 175 -0.59 -4.28 14.67
N CYS A 176 0.64 -4.28 14.18
CA CYS A 176 1.50 -3.10 14.07
C CYS A 176 2.42 -3.27 12.87
N ASN A 177 2.16 -2.51 11.81
CA ASN A 177 2.76 -2.66 10.50
C ASN A 177 3.36 -1.33 10.06
N ILE A 178 4.66 -1.30 9.85
CA ILE A 178 5.38 -0.14 9.31
C ILE A 178 6.02 -0.56 8.01
N VAL A 179 5.69 0.14 6.93
CA VAL A 179 6.17 -0.12 5.58
C VAL A 179 6.64 1.17 4.94
N SER A 180 7.79 1.12 4.29
CA SER A 180 8.30 2.27 3.56
C SER A 180 8.86 1.90 2.20
N ALA A 181 8.74 2.85 1.27
CA ALA A 181 9.36 2.81 -0.03
C ALA A 181 10.08 4.13 -0.29
N LYS A 182 11.37 4.05 -0.57
CA LYS A 182 12.24 5.20 -0.81
C LYS A 182 13.00 5.03 -2.12
N SER A 183 13.14 6.11 -2.88
CA SER A 183 14.10 6.21 -3.97
C SER A 183 14.98 7.45 -3.80
N SER A 184 16.20 7.37 -4.33
CA SER A 184 17.15 8.47 -4.33
C SER A 184 17.85 8.54 -5.68
N LEU A 185 17.96 9.76 -6.19
CA LEU A 185 18.67 10.13 -7.40
C LEU A 185 19.91 10.90 -6.95
N VAL A 186 21.08 10.44 -7.36
CA VAL A 186 22.36 11.03 -6.94
C VAL A 186 23.19 11.29 -8.19
N ASN A 187 23.59 12.55 -8.35
CA ASN A 187 24.43 13.03 -9.46
C ASN A 187 23.90 12.56 -10.83
N VAL A 188 22.60 12.75 -11.07
CA VAL A 188 21.99 12.44 -12.36
C VAL A 188 22.40 13.51 -13.36
N ASN A 189 23.00 13.10 -14.47
CA ASN A 189 23.43 13.99 -15.54
C ASN A 189 22.47 13.94 -16.73
N SER A 190 21.87 12.79 -17.01
CA SER A 190 20.85 12.66 -18.04
C SER A 190 19.96 11.47 -17.74
N ALA A 191 18.65 11.66 -17.65
CA ALA A 191 17.71 10.56 -17.45
C ALA A 191 16.28 11.00 -17.70
N GLN A 192 15.44 10.04 -18.11
CA GLN A 192 14.01 10.11 -17.91
C GLN A 192 13.65 9.18 -16.75
N ILE A 193 12.99 9.73 -15.74
CA ILE A 193 12.59 9.03 -14.52
C ILE A 193 11.08 9.16 -14.38
N SER A 194 10.40 8.05 -14.17
CA SER A 194 8.97 8.00 -13.86
C SER A 194 8.75 7.27 -12.54
N THR A 195 7.98 7.87 -11.64
CA THR A 195 7.55 7.27 -10.39
C THR A 195 6.03 7.28 -10.28
N LYS A 196 5.50 6.27 -9.60
CA LYS A 196 4.11 6.25 -9.15
C LYS A 196 4.05 5.64 -7.77
N GLY A 197 3.52 6.38 -6.81
CA GLY A 197 3.32 5.92 -5.43
C GLY A 197 1.86 6.02 -5.02
N GLN A 198 1.42 5.07 -4.21
CA GLN A 198 0.05 5.03 -3.70
C GLN A 198 0.02 4.51 -2.26
N ILE A 199 -0.77 5.14 -1.40
CA ILE A 199 -0.99 4.69 -0.02
C ILE A 199 -2.48 4.60 0.29
N ARG A 200 -2.88 3.49 0.91
CA ARG A 200 -4.18 3.33 1.57
C ARG A 200 -3.99 3.14 3.06
N GLY A 201 -4.51 4.07 3.85
CA GLY A 201 -4.48 4.07 5.31
C GLY A 201 -5.85 4.19 5.98
N VAL A 202 -6.92 4.43 5.21
CA VAL A 202 -8.29 4.62 5.74
C VAL A 202 -9.30 3.81 4.96
N ALA A 203 -10.20 3.14 5.67
CA ALA A 203 -11.31 2.39 5.08
C ALA A 203 -12.54 2.36 5.99
N GLU A 204 -13.70 2.15 5.38
CA GLU A 204 -14.99 2.02 6.10
C GLU A 204 -15.07 0.68 6.84
N THR A 205 -14.49 -0.37 6.26
CA THR A 205 -14.70 -1.76 6.65
C THR A 205 -13.37 -2.49 6.70
N ALA A 206 -13.28 -3.51 7.55
CA ALA A 206 -12.07 -4.28 7.76
C ALA A 206 -11.71 -5.18 6.58
N ASP A 207 -12.57 -5.43 5.58
CA ASP A 207 -12.19 -6.18 4.37
C ASP A 207 -11.28 -5.40 3.41
N VAL A 208 -11.11 -4.09 3.63
CA VAL A 208 -10.24 -3.25 2.81
C VAL A 208 -8.84 -3.13 3.46
N PRO A 209 -7.79 -3.57 2.75
CA PRO A 209 -6.45 -3.65 3.32
C PRO A 209 -5.68 -2.34 3.30
N ALA A 210 -4.81 -2.17 4.29
CA ALA A 210 -3.74 -1.18 4.21
C ALA A 210 -2.85 -1.54 3.02
N ALA A 211 -2.43 -0.54 2.24
CA ALA A 211 -1.63 -0.79 1.06
C ALA A 211 -0.59 0.31 0.84
N LEU A 212 0.61 -0.09 0.44
CA LEU A 212 1.64 0.81 -0.06
C LEU A 212 2.16 0.23 -1.37
N ASN A 213 1.97 0.97 -2.47
CA ASN A 213 2.50 0.63 -3.78
C ASN A 213 3.49 1.69 -4.21
N TYR A 214 4.58 1.26 -4.82
CA TYR A 214 5.58 2.15 -5.36
C TYR A 214 6.21 1.56 -6.61
N GLN A 215 6.35 2.35 -7.66
CA GLN A 215 7.14 1.98 -8.82
C GLN A 215 8.09 3.12 -9.18
N ILE A 216 9.26 2.75 -9.67
CA ILE A 216 10.22 3.64 -10.32
C ILE A 216 10.73 2.99 -11.60
N ALA A 217 10.76 3.78 -12.67
CA ALA A 217 11.37 3.44 -13.94
C ALA A 217 12.37 4.52 -14.32
N VAL A 218 13.57 4.11 -14.71
CA VAL A 218 14.64 4.99 -15.19
C VAL A 218 15.09 4.51 -16.55
N THR A 219 15.06 5.42 -17.52
CA THR A 219 15.43 5.19 -18.91
C THR A 219 16.29 6.34 -19.43
N PRO A 220 17.05 6.12 -20.51
CA PRO A 220 17.79 7.19 -21.16
C PRO A 220 16.86 8.33 -21.59
N ASP A 221 17.33 9.58 -21.53
CA ASP A 221 16.70 10.67 -22.27
C ASP A 221 16.93 10.41 -23.77
N ALA A 222 15.85 10.34 -24.54
CA ALA A 222 15.89 10.10 -25.97
C ALA A 222 16.69 11.18 -26.74
N ASN A 223 16.82 12.38 -26.17
CA ASN A 223 17.53 13.50 -26.79
C ASN A 223 19.02 13.56 -26.43
N SER A 224 19.49 12.73 -25.50
CA SER A 224 20.86 12.77 -24.97
C SER A 224 21.92 12.23 -25.94
N GLY A 225 21.52 11.37 -26.90
CA GLY A 225 22.43 10.72 -27.85
C GLY A 225 23.36 9.65 -27.25
N SER A 226 23.46 9.52 -25.92
CA SER A 226 24.33 8.55 -25.24
C SER A 226 23.77 7.12 -25.29
N GLY A 227 22.44 6.98 -25.35
CA GLY A 227 21.75 5.70 -25.21
C GLY A 227 21.70 5.15 -23.79
N PHE A 228 22.11 5.95 -22.79
CA PHE A 228 22.11 5.58 -21.38
C PHE A 228 21.55 6.72 -20.51
N ALA A 229 20.86 6.38 -19.43
CA ALA A 229 20.67 7.29 -18.33
C ALA A 229 21.97 7.35 -17.51
N GLU A 230 22.44 8.53 -17.14
CA GLU A 230 23.70 8.73 -16.44
C GLU A 230 23.45 9.26 -15.03
N GLY A 231 23.97 8.54 -14.04
CA GLY A 231 23.90 8.92 -12.64
C GLY A 231 23.90 7.72 -11.71
N THR A 232 23.43 7.93 -10.49
CA THR A 232 23.16 6.86 -9.52
C THR A 232 21.70 6.87 -9.13
N VAL A 233 21.06 5.71 -9.16
CA VAL A 233 19.69 5.50 -8.70
C VAL A 233 19.71 4.47 -7.59
N LYS A 234 19.10 4.81 -6.46
CA LYS A 234 18.97 3.93 -5.31
C LYS A 234 17.51 3.74 -4.95
N THR A 235 17.15 2.54 -4.52
CA THR A 235 15.84 2.24 -3.95
C THR A 235 16.01 1.46 -2.66
N VAL A 236 15.16 1.75 -1.68
CA VAL A 236 15.08 1.03 -0.41
C VAL A 236 13.62 0.77 -0.11
N PHE A 237 13.25 -0.50 -0.03
CA PHE A 237 11.94 -0.92 0.44
C PHE A 237 12.13 -1.63 1.77
N ALA A 238 11.31 -1.32 2.75
CA ALA A 238 11.40 -1.93 4.07
C ALA A 238 10.02 -2.18 4.67
N GLY A 239 9.92 -3.26 5.45
CA GLY A 239 8.72 -3.59 6.20
C GLY A 239 9.06 -4.20 7.54
N SER A 240 8.26 -3.85 8.54
CA SER A 240 8.25 -4.45 9.87
C SER A 240 6.80 -4.70 10.25
N ILE A 241 6.38 -5.96 10.15
CA ILE A 241 5.01 -6.41 10.34
C ILE A 241 4.95 -7.21 11.64
N MET A 242 3.98 -6.92 12.48
CA MET A 242 3.72 -7.65 13.72
C MET A 242 2.24 -7.95 13.82
N GLU A 243 1.91 -9.22 14.00
CA GLU A 243 0.52 -9.68 14.13
C GLU A 243 0.36 -10.48 15.43
N ALA A 244 -0.75 -10.27 16.10
CA ALA A 244 -1.10 -10.99 17.32
C ALA A 244 -1.99 -12.20 17.04
N ARG A 245 -1.96 -13.18 17.95
CA ARG A 245 -2.94 -14.27 18.02
C ARG A 245 -3.03 -14.75 19.47
N ASP A 246 -4.25 -15.00 19.93
CA ASP A 246 -4.49 -15.53 21.28
C ASP A 246 -5.86 -16.23 21.43
N GLY A 247 -6.71 -16.23 20.39
CA GLY A 247 -7.99 -16.93 20.42
C GLY A 247 -7.87 -18.43 20.32
N GLY A 248 -8.37 -19.12 21.34
CA GLY A 248 -8.52 -20.58 21.35
C GLY A 248 -7.40 -21.35 22.03
N ASP A 249 -6.43 -20.69 22.69
CA ASP A 249 -5.46 -21.42 23.47
C ASP A 249 -6.06 -21.89 24.80
N SER A 250 -6.51 -23.14 24.87
CA SER A 250 -6.77 -23.82 26.15
C SER A 250 -5.52 -23.90 27.04
N ASN A 251 -4.32 -23.62 26.50
CA ASN A 251 -3.07 -23.46 27.26
C ASN A 251 -2.80 -22.02 27.75
N TYR A 252 -3.74 -21.07 27.60
CA TYR A 252 -3.63 -19.78 28.29
C TYR A 252 -3.53 -20.00 29.82
N ALA A 253 -4.17 -21.06 30.33
CA ALA A 253 -4.07 -21.49 31.73
C ALA A 253 -2.75 -22.21 32.10
N LEU A 254 -1.96 -22.68 31.12
CA LEU A 254 -0.74 -23.48 31.36
C LEU A 254 0.54 -22.64 31.47
N ASN A 255 0.55 -21.40 30.99
CA ASN A 255 1.63 -20.43 31.19
C ASN A 255 1.44 -19.55 32.45
N GLY A 256 0.84 -20.10 33.51
CA GLY A 256 0.80 -19.49 34.84
C GLY A 256 -0.29 -18.44 35.07
N ALA A 257 -1.21 -18.22 34.12
CA ALA A 257 -2.40 -17.41 34.36
C ALA A 257 -3.50 -18.28 35.00
N ASN A 258 -3.66 -18.16 36.31
CA ASN A 258 -4.73 -18.81 37.08
C ASN A 258 -6.10 -18.65 36.40
N GLY A 259 -6.65 -19.76 35.91
CA GLY A 259 -8.08 -20.14 35.95
C GLY A 259 -9.18 -19.10 35.69
N GLY A 260 -8.98 -18.09 34.83
CA GLY A 260 -10.03 -17.10 34.52
C GLY A 260 -9.65 -15.99 33.54
N ALA A 261 -8.55 -16.13 32.79
CA ALA A 261 -8.06 -15.06 31.93
C ALA A 261 -8.66 -15.14 30.52
N SER A 262 -9.37 -14.09 30.12
CA SER A 262 -9.87 -13.90 28.75
C SER A 262 -8.71 -13.65 27.79
N ALA A 263 -8.81 -14.19 26.56
CA ALA A 263 -7.84 -13.93 25.49
C ALA A 263 -7.66 -12.42 25.27
N THR A 264 -6.42 -11.95 25.33
CA THR A 264 -6.08 -10.54 25.23
C THR A 264 -5.78 -10.11 23.79
N TRP A 265 -5.65 -11.08 22.86
CA TRP A 265 -5.48 -10.86 21.42
C TRP A 265 -4.39 -9.86 21.03
N ASN A 266 -3.41 -9.69 21.92
CA ASN A 266 -2.32 -8.72 21.83
C ASN A 266 -0.94 -9.38 21.95
N LYS A 267 -0.87 -10.72 22.03
CA LYS A 267 0.38 -11.48 22.05
C LYS A 267 0.91 -11.64 20.63
N THR A 268 2.07 -11.05 20.36
CA THR A 268 2.78 -11.21 19.09
C THR A 268 2.94 -12.69 18.76
N SER A 269 2.42 -13.07 17.61
CA SER A 269 2.43 -14.45 17.10
C SER A 269 3.09 -14.57 15.73
N ALA A 270 3.22 -13.46 15.01
CA ALA A 270 4.05 -13.39 13.82
C ALA A 270 4.82 -12.07 13.80
N THR A 271 6.07 -12.14 13.37
CA THR A 271 6.87 -10.99 12.98
C THR A 271 7.43 -11.24 11.58
N ASN A 272 7.40 -10.22 10.74
CA ASN A 272 8.02 -10.26 9.43
C ASN A 272 8.76 -8.96 9.19
N THR A 273 10.08 -9.03 9.18
CA THR A 273 10.96 -7.89 8.94
C THR A 273 11.78 -8.16 7.69
N TRP A 274 11.70 -7.26 6.73
CA TRP A 274 12.41 -7.37 5.46
C TRP A 274 12.89 -5.99 5.02
N LYS A 275 13.99 -6.00 4.27
CA LYS A 275 14.56 -4.83 3.64
C LYS A 275 15.17 -5.24 2.32
N ASP A 276 14.81 -4.54 1.26
CA ASP A 276 15.36 -4.72 -0.08
C ASP A 276 16.03 -3.42 -0.52
N THR A 277 17.21 -3.52 -1.10
CA THR A 277 18.02 -2.37 -1.51
C THR A 277 18.62 -2.62 -2.87
N THR A 278 18.46 -1.67 -3.77
CA THR A 278 19.07 -1.71 -5.11
C THR A 278 19.76 -0.39 -5.36
N GLU A 279 20.98 -0.43 -5.85
CA GLU A 279 21.77 0.73 -6.25
C GLU A 279 22.40 0.44 -7.62
N VAL A 280 22.20 1.35 -8.56
CA VAL A 280 22.75 1.25 -9.92
C VAL A 280 23.43 2.57 -10.25
N THR A 281 24.69 2.49 -10.71
CA THR A 281 25.53 3.65 -11.00
C THR A 281 26.16 3.52 -12.39
N GLY A 282 26.31 4.63 -13.10
CA GLY A 282 26.96 4.71 -14.40
C GLY A 282 25.94 4.84 -15.53
N GLY A 283 26.20 4.18 -16.66
CA GLY A 283 25.31 4.17 -17.82
C GLY A 283 24.18 3.14 -17.70
N ILE A 284 23.00 3.60 -17.33
CA ILE A 284 21.80 2.78 -17.08
C ILE A 284 20.98 2.68 -18.37
N LYS A 285 20.90 1.49 -18.96
CA LYS A 285 19.97 1.24 -20.09
C LYS A 285 18.51 1.19 -19.64
N THR A 286 18.27 0.54 -18.51
CA THR A 286 16.96 0.47 -17.88
C THR A 286 17.15 0.10 -16.41
N LEU A 287 16.35 0.73 -15.56
CA LEU A 287 16.07 0.26 -14.22
C LEU A 287 14.56 0.33 -14.05
N GLN A 288 13.94 -0.77 -13.66
CA GLN A 288 12.53 -0.80 -13.29
C GLN A 288 12.41 -1.57 -11.99
N LYS A 289 11.72 -0.98 -11.04
CA LYS A 289 11.46 -1.62 -9.76
C LYS A 289 10.07 -1.27 -9.29
N ALA A 290 9.35 -2.29 -8.83
CA ALA A 290 8.03 -2.16 -8.27
C ALA A 290 8.01 -2.81 -6.89
N PHE A 291 7.21 -2.22 -6.02
CA PHE A 291 6.94 -2.67 -4.67
C PHE A 291 5.44 -2.60 -4.43
N THR A 292 4.91 -3.67 -3.86
CA THR A 292 3.52 -3.76 -3.46
C THR A 292 3.47 -4.40 -2.09
N TYR A 293 2.84 -3.70 -1.16
CA TYR A 293 2.46 -4.20 0.14
C TYR A 293 0.96 -4.10 0.30
N GLN A 294 0.39 -5.15 0.86
CA GLN A 294 -1.00 -5.21 1.26
C GLN A 294 -1.07 -5.98 2.58
N SER A 295 -1.76 -5.43 3.57
CA SER A 295 -2.00 -6.15 4.82
C SER A 295 -3.31 -6.92 4.78
N GLY A 296 -3.44 -7.96 5.60
CA GLY A 296 -4.74 -8.53 5.88
C GLY A 296 -4.75 -9.90 6.53
N PHE A 297 -5.87 -10.19 7.19
CA PHE A 297 -6.26 -11.48 7.74
C PHE A 297 -6.95 -12.38 6.70
N ARG A 298 -6.98 -13.66 7.04
CA ARG A 298 -7.86 -14.65 6.41
C ARG A 298 -9.01 -14.89 7.38
N VAL A 299 -10.27 -14.70 6.96
CA VAL A 299 -11.45 -15.13 7.74
C VAL A 299 -12.09 -16.37 7.11
#